data_AF-A0A9D2G2R3-F1
#
_entry.id   AF-A0A9D2G2R3-F1
#
_cell.length_a   1.000
_cell.length_b   1.000
_cell.length_c   1.000
_cell.angle_alpha   90.00
_cell.angle_beta   90.00
_cell.angle_gamma   90.00
#
_symmetry.space_group_name_H-M   'P 1'
#
loop_
_entity.id
_entity.type
_entity.pdbx_description
1 polymer ?
#
loop_
_entity_poly.entity_id
_entity_poly.type
_entity_poly.pdbx_seq_one_letter_code
_entity_poly.pdbx_strand_id
1 'polypeptide(L)' 'MITLNDIHLRLCECIRESGCTQTHLAELLGISSATISHYLRGDKFPALDTLTDLCRILDVSPAYILCFE' A
#
# COMPACT_ATOMS: atom_id res chain seq x y z
N MET A 1 -10.33 -15.72 9.65
CA MET A 1 -9.21 -16.15 8.78
C MET A 1 -8.90 -14.94 7.91
N ILE A 2 -7.72 -14.36 8.03
CA ILE A 2 -7.35 -13.15 7.27
C ILE A 2 -7.26 -13.54 5.80
N THR A 3 -7.92 -12.79 4.93
CA THR A 3 -7.84 -12.98 3.48
C THR A 3 -6.93 -11.94 2.84
N LEU A 4 -6.44 -12.24 1.64
CA LEU A 4 -5.66 -11.29 0.84
C LEU A 4 -6.46 -10.00 0.54
N ASN A 5 -7.79 -10.12 0.50
CA ASN A 5 -8.69 -8.98 0.31
C ASN A 5 -8.75 -8.07 1.55
N ASP A 6 -8.64 -8.61 2.77
CA ASP A 6 -8.59 -7.80 4.00
C ASP A 6 -7.33 -6.94 4.05
N ILE A 7 -6.19 -7.53 3.66
CA ILE A 7 -4.90 -6.84 3.56
C ILE A 7 -4.96 -5.74 2.51
N HIS A 8 -5.55 -6.05 1.34
CA HIS A 8 -5.73 -5.08 0.26
C HIS A 8 -6.62 -3.89 0.70
N LEU A 9 -7.71 -4.16 1.41
CA LEU A 9 -8.59 -3.11 1.93
C LEU A 9 -7.83 -2.21 2.91
N ARG A 10 -7.07 -2.80 3.85
CA ARG A 10 -6.24 -2.08 4.82
C ARG A 10 -5.22 -1.17 4.16
N LEU A 11 -4.52 -1.70 3.15
CA LEU A 11 -3.54 -0.96 2.36
C LEU A 11 -4.18 0.26 1.68
N CYS A 12 -5.34 0.04 1.04
CA CYS A 12 -6.09 1.13 0.41
C CYS A 12 -6.53 2.20 1.41
N GLU A 13 -6.98 1.81 2.60
CA GLU A 13 -7.35 2.73 3.67
C GLU A 13 -6.15 3.55 4.13
N CYS A 14 -5.01 2.92 4.43
CA CYS A 14 -3.79 3.64 4.83
C CYS A 14 -3.36 4.66 3.78
N ILE A 15 -3.41 4.30 2.49
CA ILE A 15 -3.07 5.22 1.39
C ILE A 15 -4.05 6.40 1.37
N ARG A 16 -5.35 6.16 1.55
CA ARG A 16 -6.35 7.25 1.59
C ARG A 16 -6.18 8.16 2.80
N GLU A 17 -5.92 7.59 3.98
CA GLU A 17 -5.77 8.35 5.23
C GLU A 17 -4.48 9.17 5.26
N SER A 18 -3.44 8.74 4.54
CA SER A 18 -2.18 9.49 4.44
C SER A 18 -2.29 10.85 3.73
N GLY A 19 -3.38 11.10 3.01
CA GLY A 19 -3.55 12.31 2.19
C GLY A 19 -2.64 12.36 0.96
N CYS A 20 -1.84 11.32 0.68
CA CYS A 20 -0.97 11.26 -0.48
C CYS A 20 -1.76 10.99 -1.76
N THR A 21 -1.42 11.70 -2.84
CA THR A 21 -1.94 11.35 -4.17
C THR A 21 -1.20 10.13 -4.71
N GLN A 22 -1.85 9.37 -5.61
CA GLN A 22 -1.21 8.21 -6.24
C GLN A 22 0.08 8.58 -6.99
N THR A 23 0.10 9.75 -7.63
CA THR A 23 1.28 10.26 -8.34
C THR A 23 2.40 10.56 -7.37
N HIS A 24 2.11 11.23 -6.26
CA HIS A 24 3.11 11.54 -5.25
C HIS A 24 3.68 10.28 -4.60
N LEU A 25 2.82 9.30 -4.29
CA LEU A 25 3.26 8.02 -3.75
C LEU A 25 4.15 7.27 -4.74
N ALA A 26 3.81 7.30 -6.03
CA ALA A 26 4.59 6.68 -7.09
C ALA A 26 5.97 7.33 -7.24
N GLU A 27 6.05 8.67 -7.16
CA GLU A 27 7.32 9.41 -7.16
C GLU A 27 8.20 9.05 -5.97
N LEU A 28 7.63 8.98 -4.76
CA LEU A 28 8.37 8.60 -3.54
C LEU A 28 8.90 7.16 -3.63
N LEU A 29 8.08 6.25 -4.16
CA LEU A 29 8.43 4.84 -4.33
C LEU A 29 9.33 4.57 -5.56
N GLY A 30 9.57 5.57 -6.40
CA GLY A 30 10.33 5.41 -7.64
C GLY A 30 9.68 4.46 -8.65
N ILE A 31 8.34 4.36 -8.66
CA ILE A 31 7.56 3.51 -9.55
C ILE A 31 6.55 4.32 -10.37
N SER A 32 5.95 3.69 -11.38
CA SER A 32 4.90 4.32 -12.17
C SER A 32 3.60 4.47 -11.38
N SER A 33 2.87 5.56 -11.59
CA SER A 33 1.52 5.77 -11.03
C SER A 33 0.52 4.68 -11.42
N ALA A 34 0.68 4.09 -12.61
CA ALA A 34 -0.07 2.91 -13.03
C ALA A 34 0.12 1.72 -12.08
N THR A 35 1.33 1.52 -11.54
CA THR A 35 1.64 0.45 -10.59
C THR A 35 0.88 0.65 -9.28
N ILE A 36 0.81 1.88 -8.77
CA ILE A 36 -0.02 2.23 -7.60
C ILE A 36 -1.49 1.96 -7.88
N SER A 37 -1.99 2.31 -9.06
CA SER A 37 -3.38 2.02 -9.45
C SER A 37 -3.68 0.52 -9.44
N HIS A 38 -2.75 -0.33 -9.90
CA HIS A 38 -2.89 -1.79 -9.79
C HIS A 38 -2.92 -2.28 -8.34
N TYR A 39 -2.15 -1.67 -7.44
CA TYR A 39 -2.19 -1.98 -6.01
C TYR A 39 -3.53 -1.63 -5.39
N LEU A 40 -4.11 -0.48 -5.75
CA LEU A 40 -5.40 -0.03 -5.24
C LEU A 40 -6.61 -0.79 -5.81
N ARG A 41 -6.43 -1.46 -6.95
CA ARG A 41 -7.46 -2.30 -7.58
C ARG A 41 -7.40 -3.75 -7.11
N GLY A 42 -6.30 -4.15 -6.46
CA GLY A 42 -6.06 -5.52 -6.04
C GLY A 42 -5.57 -6.44 -7.16
N ASP A 43 -5.27 -5.90 -8.34
CA ASP A 43 -4.75 -6.66 -9.48
C ASP A 43 -3.31 -7.14 -9.25
N LYS A 44 -2.54 -6.34 -8.49
CA LYS A 44 -1.18 -6.66 -8.09
C LYS A 44 -1.00 -6.34 -6.62
N PHE A 45 -0.18 -7.12 -5.96
CA PHE A 45 0.27 -6.82 -4.61
C PHE A 45 1.70 -6.26 -4.67
N PRO A 46 2.05 -5.24 -3.86
CA PRO A 46 3.43 -4.78 -3.77
C PRO A 46 4.36 -5.92 -3.32
N ALA A 47 5.58 -5.94 -3.85
CA ALA A 47 6.62 -6.82 -3.34
C ALA A 47 6.96 -6.43 -1.89
N LEU A 48 7.60 -7.33 -1.14
CA LEU A 48 7.92 -7.08 0.27
C LEU A 48 8.73 -5.80 0.47
N ASP A 49 9.72 -5.54 -0.40
CA ASP A 49 10.53 -4.32 -0.37
C ASP A 49 9.68 -3.07 -0.61
N THR A 50 8.82 -3.09 -1.64
CA THR A 50 7.90 -1.97 -1.96
C THR A 50 6.88 -1.75 -0.86
N LEU A 51 6.35 -2.82 -0.27
CA LEU A 51 5.43 -2.73 0.86
C LEU A 51 6.11 -2.09 2.06
N THR A 52 7.36 -2.47 2.35
CA THR A 52 8.14 -1.90 3.44
C THR A 52 8.39 -0.41 3.22
N ASP A 53 8.75 -0.02 2.00
CA ASP A 53 8.96 1.39 1.67
C ASP A 53 7.66 2.20 1.75
N LEU A 54 6.56 1.63 1.26
CA LEU A 54 5.23 2.20 1.37
C LEU A 54 4.81 2.36 2.84
N CYS A 55 5.08 1.38 3.70
CA CYS A 55 4.85 1.47 5.14
C CYS A 55 5.64 2.64 5.77
N ARG A 56 6.91 2.83 5.37
CA ARG A 56 7.72 3.97 5.85
C ARG A 56 7.17 5.31 5.38
N ILE A 57 6.74 5.41 4.13
CA ILE A 57 6.17 6.64 3.56
C ILE A 57 4.86 7.02 4.24
N LEU A 58 4.00 6.02 4.49
CA LEU A 58 2.69 6.20 5.11
C LEU A 58 2.75 6.29 6.64
N ASP A 59 3.93 6.11 7.25
CA ASP A 59 4.14 6.02 8.70
C ASP A 59 3.23 4.97 9.38
N VAL A 60 3.09 3.80 8.75
CA VAL A 60 2.28 2.69 9.26
C VAL A 60 3.09 1.42 9.43
N SER A 61 2.72 0.61 10.40
CA SER A 61 3.37 -0.68 10.65
C SER A 61 2.98 -1.72 9.59
N PRO A 62 3.92 -2.52 9.06
CA PRO A 62 3.60 -3.59 8.13
C PRO A 62 2.71 -4.68 8.76
N ALA A 63 2.83 -4.90 10.08
CA ALA A 63 1.96 -5.82 10.81
C ALA A 63 0.49 -5.35 10.79
N TYR A 64 0.25 -4.05 10.95
CA TYR A 64 -1.06 -3.43 10.78
C TYR A 64 -1.62 -3.63 9.36
N ILE A 65 -0.85 -3.36 8.30
CA ILE A 65 -1.33 -3.58 6.92
C ILE A 65 -1.66 -5.06 6.66
N LEU A 66 -0.84 -5.97 7.18
CA LEU A 66 -1.01 -7.42 7.03
C LEU A 66 -2.10 -8.00 7.96
N CYS A 67 -2.84 -7.16 8.69
CA CYS A 67 -3.88 -7.53 9.65
C CYS A 67 -3.39 -8.47 10.78
N PHE A 68 -2.12 -8.39 11.17
CA PHE A 68 -1.56 -9.17 12.28
C PHE A 68 -1.81 -8.53 13.66
N GLU A 69 -2.35 -7.31 13.70
CA GLU A 69 -2.65 -6.51 14.89
C GLU A 69 -4.15 -6.18 14.99
#